data_AF-A0A852SS51-F1
#
_entry.id   AF-A0A852SS51-F1
#
_cell.length_a   1.000
_cell.length_b   1.000
_cell.length_c   1.000
_cell.angle_alpha   90.00
_cell.angle_beta   90.00
_cell.angle_gamma   90.00
#
_symmetry.space_group_name_H-M   'P 1'
#
loop_
_entity.id
_entity.type
_entity.pdbx_description
1 polymer ?
#
loop_
_entity_poly.entity_id
_entity_poly.type
_entity_poly.pdbx_seq_one_letter_code
_entity_poly.pdbx_strand_id
1 'polypeptide(L)'
;MHGRGAGASIALGLTVVALVPVLLSGCAASPTAALSRMAHLDRGTPVSGHIVPPVVPDVDADLVDSSVRLLAEQDGTAFWVGATSADDICFIAAPAPADLLATPSPTPSPAGAGTAAPGATPTPSASAAASAAASTPAAVSQGFGPPTTAAPTLPVPSLSVSQPEAVCLSPDSFGSHGATLRLGAEGTRVWLHTEYMTVGTGWVPIAQNIAVKA
;
A
#
# COMPACT_ATOMS: atom_id res chain seq x y z
N MET A 1 30.28 -40.07 44.94
CA MET A 1 29.24 -41.09 45.12
C MET A 1 28.19 -40.88 44.03
N HIS A 2 27.89 -41.96 43.29
CA HIS A 2 26.68 -42.31 42.52
C HIS A 2 25.83 -41.19 41.86
N GLY A 3 25.48 -41.25 40.56
CA GLY A 3 25.48 -42.40 39.68
C GLY A 3 25.21 -42.03 38.23
N ARG A 4 25.78 -42.84 37.34
CA ARG A 4 25.52 -42.87 35.90
C ARG A 4 24.16 -43.53 35.68
N GLY A 5 23.19 -42.79 35.15
CA GLY A 5 21.95 -43.33 34.63
C GLY A 5 22.15 -43.77 33.18
N ALA A 6 22.26 -45.08 32.98
CA ALA A 6 22.05 -45.72 31.69
C ALA A 6 20.54 -45.81 31.41
N GLY A 7 20.11 -45.49 30.20
CA GLY A 7 18.73 -45.66 29.74
C GLY A 7 18.67 -45.37 28.26
N ALA A 8 18.82 -46.40 27.42
CA ALA A 8 17.73 -47.15 26.80
C ALA A 8 17.57 -46.71 25.33
N SER A 9 18.30 -47.40 24.46
CA SER A 9 18.13 -47.35 23.01
C SER A 9 16.77 -47.96 22.66
N ILE A 10 15.84 -47.14 22.18
CA ILE A 10 14.62 -47.60 21.55
C ILE A 10 14.81 -47.46 20.05
N ALA A 11 15.17 -48.56 19.40
CA ALA A 11 15.08 -48.73 17.96
C ALA A 11 13.69 -49.29 17.65
N LEU A 12 12.85 -48.53 16.95
CA LEU A 12 11.56 -49.03 16.45
C LEU A 12 11.13 -48.23 15.21
N GLY A 13 11.08 -48.94 14.08
CA GLY A 13 10.06 -48.75 13.06
C GLY A 13 10.25 -47.58 12.10
N LEU A 14 11.25 -47.69 11.20
CA LEU A 14 11.30 -46.88 9.99
C LEU A 14 10.16 -47.33 9.04
N THR A 15 8.96 -46.81 9.28
CA THR A 15 7.82 -47.00 8.38
C THR A 15 7.98 -45.98 7.27
N VAL A 16 8.58 -46.39 6.15
CA VAL A 16 8.64 -45.60 4.91
C VAL A 16 7.24 -45.60 4.31
N VAL A 17 6.34 -44.79 4.88
CA VAL A 17 5.16 -44.34 4.17
C VAL A 17 5.68 -43.33 3.15
N ALA A 18 5.81 -43.76 1.91
CA ALA A 18 6.00 -42.88 0.78
C ALA A 18 4.76 -41.99 0.67
N LEU A 19 4.72 -40.88 1.42
CA LEU A 19 3.94 -39.72 1.05
C LEU A 19 4.51 -39.30 -0.29
N VAL A 20 3.80 -39.59 -1.37
CA VAL A 20 3.93 -38.86 -2.62
C VAL A 20 3.55 -37.42 -2.26
N PRO A 21 4.48 -36.45 -2.18
CA PRO A 21 4.04 -35.07 -2.23
C PRO A 21 3.45 -34.92 -3.63
N VAL A 22 2.13 -34.87 -3.71
CA VAL A 22 1.47 -34.23 -4.83
C VAL A 22 1.92 -32.77 -4.74
N LEU A 23 3.09 -32.51 -5.33
CA LEU A 23 3.55 -31.18 -5.63
C LEU A 23 2.47 -30.64 -6.55
N LEU A 24 1.55 -29.85 -5.98
CA LEU A 24 0.74 -28.89 -6.70
C LEU A 24 1.69 -27.82 -7.28
N SER A 25 2.58 -28.26 -8.16
CA SER A 25 3.40 -27.40 -9.00
C SER A 25 2.45 -26.78 -10.01
N GLY A 26 2.06 -25.53 -9.81
CA GLY A 26 1.28 -24.84 -10.83
C GLY A 26 0.70 -23.49 -10.46
N CYS A 27 0.55 -23.18 -9.18
CA CYS A 27 0.34 -21.81 -8.76
C CYS A 27 1.57 -21.41 -7.96
N ALA A 28 2.53 -20.74 -8.62
CA ALA A 28 3.48 -19.91 -7.91
C ALA A 28 2.67 -19.13 -6.87
N ALA A 29 3.05 -19.24 -5.60
CA ALA A 29 2.31 -18.69 -4.48
C ALA A 29 2.06 -17.21 -4.77
N SER A 30 0.88 -16.90 -5.31
CA SER A 30 0.48 -15.52 -5.50
C SER A 30 0.41 -14.96 -4.10
N PRO A 31 1.00 -13.78 -3.84
CA PRO A 31 1.14 -13.25 -2.49
C PRO A 31 -0.24 -12.82 -1.96
N THR A 32 -1.06 -13.81 -1.64
CA THR A 32 -2.50 -13.66 -1.47
C THR A 32 -2.78 -12.99 -0.14
N ALA A 33 -2.00 -13.32 0.90
CA ALA A 33 -2.15 -12.67 2.19
C ALA A 33 -1.62 -11.23 2.13
N ALA A 34 -0.45 -11.00 1.52
CA ALA A 34 0.07 -9.65 1.34
C ALA A 34 -0.89 -8.77 0.52
N LEU A 35 -1.35 -9.25 -0.64
CA LEU A 35 -2.30 -8.53 -1.49
C LEU A 35 -3.62 -8.27 -0.77
N SER A 36 -4.16 -9.24 -0.03
CA SER A 36 -5.38 -9.03 0.76
C SER A 36 -5.22 -7.97 1.84
N ARG A 37 -4.04 -7.86 2.46
CA ARG A 37 -3.76 -6.81 3.46
C ARG A 37 -3.51 -5.45 2.82
N MET A 38 -2.86 -5.42 1.66
CA MET A 38 -2.62 -4.20 0.89
C MET A 38 -3.86 -3.65 0.20
N ALA A 39 -4.92 -4.46 0.00
CA ALA A 39 -6.18 -3.99 -0.58
C ALA A 39 -6.81 -2.81 0.19
N HIS A 40 -6.51 -2.68 1.48
CA HIS A 40 -6.95 -1.53 2.29
C HIS A 40 -6.13 -0.25 2.06
N LEU A 41 -4.98 -0.36 1.38
CA LEU A 41 -4.12 0.74 0.94
C LEU A 41 -4.44 1.18 -0.51
N ASP A 42 -5.38 0.52 -1.18
CA ASP A 42 -5.66 0.60 -2.63
C ASP A 42 -6.31 1.92 -3.09
N ARG A 43 -6.13 2.99 -2.31
CA ARG A 43 -6.33 4.37 -2.81
C ARG A 43 -5.08 4.94 -3.48
N GLY A 44 -3.96 4.22 -3.46
CA GLY A 44 -2.76 4.59 -4.20
C GLY A 44 -2.97 4.56 -5.72
N THR A 45 -2.28 5.42 -6.46
CA THR A 45 -2.35 5.42 -7.92
C THR A 45 -1.63 4.16 -8.42
N PRO A 46 -2.31 3.26 -9.18
CA PRO A 46 -1.62 2.15 -9.81
C PRO A 46 -0.55 2.74 -10.72
N VAL A 47 0.64 2.15 -10.63
CA VAL A 47 1.79 2.54 -11.43
C VAL A 47 1.42 2.32 -12.90
N SER A 48 0.96 3.38 -13.56
CA SER A 48 0.73 3.38 -15.01
C SER A 48 2.10 3.27 -15.66
N GLY A 49 2.23 2.53 -16.77
CA GLY A 49 3.52 2.06 -17.33
C GLY A 49 4.60 3.10 -17.67
N HIS A 50 4.40 4.37 -17.33
CA HIS A 50 5.40 5.45 -17.37
C HIS A 50 6.09 5.71 -16.03
N ILE A 51 5.51 5.26 -14.92
CA ILE A 51 6.10 5.39 -13.60
C ILE A 51 6.89 4.11 -13.35
N VAL A 52 8.20 4.22 -13.11
CA VAL A 52 9.06 3.05 -12.82
C VAL A 52 9.26 2.98 -11.31
N PRO A 53 8.95 1.85 -10.66
CA PRO A 53 9.27 1.65 -9.25
C PRO A 53 10.75 1.93 -8.96
N PRO A 54 11.09 2.47 -7.79
CA PRO A 54 12.49 2.66 -7.44
C PRO A 54 13.18 1.29 -7.28
N VAL A 55 14.39 1.17 -7.83
CA VAL A 55 15.22 -0.01 -7.62
C VAL A 55 15.74 0.02 -6.19
N VAL A 56 15.26 -0.90 -5.35
CA VAL A 56 15.70 -1.02 -3.96
C VAL A 56 16.66 -2.22 -3.85
N PRO A 57 17.92 -2.03 -3.42
CA PRO A 57 18.84 -3.13 -3.17
C PRO A 57 18.19 -4.18 -2.25
N ASP A 58 18.45 -5.46 -2.53
CA ASP A 58 17.99 -6.61 -1.74
C ASP A 58 16.47 -6.89 -1.74
N VAL A 59 15.64 -6.00 -2.30
CA VAL A 59 14.17 -6.15 -2.35
C VAL A 59 13.65 -6.28 -3.79
N ASP A 60 14.30 -5.61 -4.74
CA ASP A 60 13.84 -5.47 -6.13
C ASP A 60 13.62 -6.82 -6.84
N ALA A 61 14.53 -7.77 -6.65
CA ALA A 61 14.48 -9.08 -7.32
C ALA A 61 13.24 -9.92 -6.93
N ASP A 62 12.66 -9.64 -5.76
CA ASP A 62 11.52 -10.37 -5.22
C ASP A 62 10.21 -9.60 -5.32
N LEU A 63 10.23 -8.32 -5.70
CA LEU A 63 9.04 -7.47 -5.73
C LEU A 63 8.15 -7.84 -6.93
N VAL A 64 6.85 -7.99 -6.69
CA VAL A 64 5.88 -8.26 -7.77
C VAL A 64 5.43 -6.92 -8.35
N ASP A 65 5.89 -6.58 -9.56
CA ASP A 65 5.61 -5.28 -10.23
C ASP A 65 4.13 -4.87 -10.19
N SER A 66 3.22 -5.81 -10.47
CA SER A 66 1.77 -5.54 -10.50
C SER A 66 1.17 -5.20 -9.13
N SER A 67 1.89 -5.46 -8.05
CA SER A 67 1.49 -5.16 -6.68
C SER A 67 1.98 -3.79 -6.18
N VAL A 68 2.94 -3.18 -6.89
CA VAL A 68 3.54 -1.91 -6.45
C VAL A 68 2.53 -0.77 -6.60
N ARG A 69 2.44 0.07 -5.58
CA ARG A 69 1.57 1.25 -5.54
C ARG A 69 2.35 2.45 -5.03
N LEU A 70 2.20 3.58 -5.70
CA LEU A 70 2.62 4.87 -5.15
C LEU A 70 1.55 5.36 -4.17
N LEU A 71 1.95 5.60 -2.93
CA LEU A 71 1.04 6.04 -1.87
C LEU A 71 1.02 7.55 -1.71
N ALA A 72 2.19 8.18 -1.72
CA ALA A 72 2.33 9.62 -1.56
C ALA A 72 3.68 10.13 -2.07
N GLU A 73 3.74 11.43 -2.33
CA GLU A 73 4.97 12.17 -2.56
C GLU A 73 5.03 13.34 -1.58
N GLN A 74 6.21 13.56 -1.01
CA GLN A 74 6.45 14.68 -0.13
C GLN A 74 7.91 15.09 -0.10
N ASP A 75 8.18 16.38 -0.28
CA ASP A 75 9.53 16.97 -0.22
C ASP A 75 10.55 16.25 -1.11
N GLY A 76 10.11 15.76 -2.27
CA GLY A 76 10.95 15.03 -3.21
C GLY A 76 11.23 13.57 -2.79
N THR A 77 10.50 13.03 -1.82
CA THR A 77 10.49 11.62 -1.44
C THR A 77 9.18 10.98 -1.87
N ALA A 78 9.24 9.87 -2.60
CA ALA A 78 8.11 9.05 -2.99
C ALA A 78 8.01 7.82 -2.08
N PHE A 79 6.80 7.57 -1.58
CA PHE A 79 6.47 6.46 -0.69
C PHE A 79 5.69 5.39 -1.43
N TRP A 80 6.20 4.17 -1.44
CA TRP A 80 5.63 3.05 -2.18
C TRP A 80 5.33 1.88 -1.25
N VAL A 81 4.38 1.04 -1.68
CA VAL A 81 4.16 -0.26 -1.07
C VAL A 81 4.08 -1.33 -2.17
N GLY A 82 4.57 -2.53 -1.89
CA GLY A 82 4.49 -3.66 -2.80
C GLY A 82 4.56 -4.99 -2.05
N ALA A 83 4.13 -6.06 -2.70
CA ALA A 83 4.29 -7.42 -2.20
C ALA A 83 5.49 -8.12 -2.86
N THR A 84 6.15 -8.99 -2.11
CA THR A 84 7.18 -9.88 -2.64
C THR A 84 6.60 -11.21 -3.12
N SER A 85 7.39 -11.95 -3.89
CA SER A 85 7.10 -13.34 -4.28
C SER A 85 7.01 -14.30 -3.08
N ALA A 86 7.61 -13.91 -1.94
CA ALA A 86 7.57 -14.62 -0.67
C ALA A 86 6.35 -14.25 0.22
N ASP A 87 5.40 -13.46 -0.30
CA ASP A 87 4.20 -13.00 0.42
C ASP A 87 4.49 -12.01 1.56
N ASP A 88 5.62 -11.28 1.51
CA ASP A 88 5.90 -10.15 2.41
C ASP A 88 5.38 -8.83 1.82
N ILE A 89 5.11 -7.85 2.68
CA ILE A 89 4.73 -6.48 2.32
C ILE A 89 5.92 -5.57 2.57
N CYS A 90 6.41 -4.91 1.53
CA CYS A 90 7.52 -3.96 1.60
C CYS A 90 7.00 -2.53 1.54
N PHE A 91 7.38 -1.72 2.53
CA PHE A 91 7.20 -0.27 2.53
C PHE A 91 8.51 0.40 2.14
N ILE A 92 8.47 1.23 1.10
CA ILE A 92 9.66 1.77 0.44
C ILE A 92 9.58 3.30 0.44
N ALA A 93 10.68 3.96 0.79
CA ALA A 93 10.88 5.38 0.56
C ALA A 93 12.06 5.56 -0.40
N ALA A 94 11.86 6.34 -1.45
CA ALA A 94 12.90 6.61 -2.45
C ALA A 94 12.82 8.08 -2.90
N PRO A 95 13.91 8.63 -3.46
CA PRO A 95 13.83 9.91 -4.17
C PRO A 95 12.71 9.86 -5.22
N ALA A 96 11.87 10.90 -5.25
CA ALA A 96 10.82 11.01 -6.25
C ALA A 96 11.46 11.06 -7.65
N PRO A 97 11.01 10.22 -8.60
CA PRO A 97 11.54 10.25 -9.95
C PRO A 97 11.30 11.64 -10.57
N ALA A 98 12.28 12.12 -11.34
CA ALA A 98 12.25 13.47 -11.92
C ALA A 98 11.00 13.72 -12.78
N ASP A 99 10.42 12.68 -13.37
CA ASP A 99 9.20 12.76 -14.17
C ASP A 99 7.94 13.06 -13.34
N LEU A 100 7.91 12.70 -12.05
CA LEU A 100 6.82 13.07 -11.15
C LEU A 100 6.95 14.52 -10.67
N LEU A 101 8.18 15.03 -10.61
CA LEU A 101 8.48 16.41 -10.26
C LEU A 101 8.31 17.38 -11.43
N ALA A 102 8.19 16.87 -12.66
CA ALA A 102 7.83 17.67 -13.82
C ALA A 102 6.38 18.15 -13.63
N THR A 103 6.24 19.32 -13.00
CA THR A 103 4.96 20.00 -12.89
C THR A 103 4.40 20.07 -14.30
N PRO A 104 3.19 19.56 -14.57
CA PRO A 104 2.63 19.66 -15.90
C PRO A 104 2.62 21.13 -16.26
N SER A 105 3.50 21.53 -17.18
CA SER A 105 3.46 22.88 -17.73
C SER A 105 2.03 23.06 -18.22
N PRO A 106 1.30 24.08 -17.73
CA PRO A 106 -0.09 24.24 -18.09
C PRO A 106 -0.13 24.28 -19.61
N THR A 107 -0.69 23.23 -20.21
CA THR A 107 -0.85 23.17 -21.66
C THR A 107 -1.63 24.44 -22.01
N PRO A 108 -1.10 25.33 -22.86
CA PRO A 108 -1.81 26.56 -23.18
C PRO A 108 -3.18 26.15 -23.71
N SER A 109 -4.21 26.45 -22.92
CA SER A 109 -5.60 26.17 -23.27
C SER A 109 -5.83 26.78 -24.65
N PRO A 110 -6.17 25.99 -25.69
CA PRO A 110 -6.48 26.58 -26.98
C PRO A 110 -7.72 27.45 -26.80
N ALA A 111 -7.52 28.76 -26.75
CA ALA A 111 -8.57 29.74 -26.91
C ALA A 111 -9.05 29.61 -28.36
N GLY A 112 -10.05 28.76 -28.60
CA GLY A 112 -10.48 28.36 -29.92
C GLY A 112 -11.98 28.19 -30.02
N ALA A 113 -12.65 29.31 -30.26
CA ALA A 113 -13.87 29.50 -31.04
C ALA A 113 -14.90 28.36 -31.07
N GLY A 114 -16.07 28.63 -30.50
CA GLY A 114 -17.27 27.83 -30.74
C GLY A 114 -17.72 27.88 -32.20
N THR A 115 -18.16 26.74 -32.70
CA THR A 115 -19.13 26.67 -33.79
C THR A 115 -20.09 25.54 -33.47
N ALA A 116 -21.36 25.90 -33.28
CA ALA A 116 -22.46 24.98 -33.05
C ALA A 116 -22.73 24.13 -34.30
N ALA A 117 -22.96 22.83 -34.11
CA ALA A 117 -23.59 21.96 -35.09
C ALA A 117 -24.81 21.28 -34.42
N PRO A 118 -26.01 21.34 -35.03
CA PRO A 118 -27.17 20.63 -34.51
C PRO A 118 -27.29 19.23 -35.13
N GLY A 119 -27.73 18.27 -34.32
CA GLY A 119 -28.51 17.13 -34.79
C GLY A 119 -27.83 15.77 -34.72
N ALA A 120 -28.07 15.04 -33.62
CA ALA A 120 -28.33 13.60 -33.68
C ALA A 120 -29.04 13.16 -32.39
N THR A 121 -30.28 12.70 -32.54
CA THR A 121 -31.11 12.10 -31.50
C THR A 121 -30.70 10.64 -31.30
N PRO A 122 -30.37 10.17 -30.09
CA PRO A 122 -30.37 8.75 -29.79
C PRO A 122 -31.67 8.31 -29.09
N THR A 123 -32.24 7.26 -29.68
CA THR A 123 -33.40 6.45 -29.27
C THR A 123 -33.22 5.80 -27.89
N PRO A 124 -34.24 5.75 -27.02
CA PRO A 124 -34.21 4.94 -25.81
C PRO A 124 -34.55 3.46 -26.13
N SER A 125 -33.82 2.52 -25.53
CA SER A 125 -34.28 1.13 -25.37
C SER A 125 -34.14 0.70 -23.92
N ALA A 126 -35.29 0.27 -23.39
CA ALA A 126 -35.55 -0.07 -22.01
C ALA A 126 -34.97 -1.45 -21.63
N SER A 127 -34.44 -1.56 -20.40
CA SER A 127 -34.96 -2.32 -19.26
C SER A 127 -35.11 -3.83 -19.40
N ALA A 128 -34.39 -4.56 -18.53
CA ALA A 128 -34.93 -5.70 -17.82
C ALA A 128 -34.38 -5.73 -16.39
N ALA A 129 -35.30 -5.91 -15.44
CA ALA A 129 -35.13 -5.81 -14.00
C ALA A 129 -34.63 -7.11 -13.36
N ALA A 130 -33.99 -7.01 -12.20
CA ALA A 130 -34.11 -8.02 -11.15
C ALA A 130 -33.98 -7.33 -9.77
N SER A 131 -35.06 -7.44 -9.02
CA SER A 131 -35.27 -6.91 -7.69
C SER A 131 -34.45 -7.65 -6.63
N ALA A 132 -33.85 -6.92 -5.69
CA ALA A 132 -33.73 -7.35 -4.30
C ALA A 132 -33.72 -6.11 -3.41
N ALA A 133 -34.78 -5.97 -2.61
CA ALA A 133 -35.01 -4.89 -1.69
C ALA A 133 -34.12 -5.04 -0.44
N ALA A 134 -33.49 -3.94 0.00
CA ALA A 134 -33.05 -3.79 1.38
C ALA A 134 -33.13 -2.30 1.77
N SER A 135 -33.86 -2.09 2.86
CA SER A 135 -34.32 -0.85 3.48
C SER A 135 -33.30 0.29 3.58
N THR A 136 -33.71 1.47 3.11
CA THR A 136 -33.06 2.76 3.35
C THR A 136 -33.37 3.28 4.77
N PRO A 137 -32.37 3.54 5.63
CA PRO A 137 -32.59 4.39 6.80
C PRO A 137 -32.64 5.86 6.39
N ALA A 138 -33.54 6.60 7.04
CA ALA A 138 -33.79 8.02 6.83
C ALA A 138 -32.52 8.86 7.02
N ALA A 139 -32.19 9.66 6.01
CA ALA A 139 -31.14 10.67 6.10
C ALA A 139 -31.62 11.82 7.00
N VAL A 140 -31.04 11.92 8.19
CA VAL A 140 -31.15 13.09 9.06
C VAL A 140 -30.22 14.16 8.47
N SER A 141 -30.80 15.16 7.81
CA SER A 141 -30.09 16.40 7.43
C SER A 141 -29.76 17.19 8.70
N GLN A 142 -28.60 16.92 9.30
CA GLN A 142 -28.01 17.83 10.29
C GLN A 142 -27.23 18.91 9.54
N GLY A 143 -27.61 20.17 9.76
CA GLY A 143 -26.92 21.33 9.22
C GLY A 143 -25.50 21.43 9.79
N PHE A 144 -24.51 21.05 8.99
CA PHE A 144 -23.10 21.35 9.25
C PHE A 144 -22.74 22.63 8.52
N GLY A 145 -22.66 23.74 9.26
CA GLY A 145 -21.85 24.88 8.81
C GLY A 145 -20.38 24.44 8.69
N PRO A 146 -19.59 25.00 7.76
CA PRO A 146 -18.18 24.63 7.63
C PRO A 146 -17.46 25.00 8.93
N PRO A 147 -16.81 24.05 9.63
CA PRO A 147 -15.92 24.40 10.72
C PRO A 147 -14.67 25.04 10.12
N THR A 148 -14.66 26.37 10.03
CA THR A 148 -13.47 27.16 9.69
C THR A 148 -12.54 27.24 10.90
N THR A 149 -12.13 26.10 11.43
CA THR A 149 -11.04 26.06 12.41
C THR A 149 -9.76 25.91 11.60
N ALA A 150 -9.01 27.00 11.47
CA ALA A 150 -7.67 26.96 10.90
C ALA A 150 -6.86 25.93 11.72
N ALA A 151 -6.60 24.77 11.12
CA ALA A 151 -5.77 23.76 11.75
C ALA A 151 -4.40 24.40 12.02
N PRO A 152 -3.83 24.26 13.23
CA PRO A 152 -2.49 24.74 13.49
C PRO A 152 -1.53 24.11 12.50
N THR A 153 -0.93 24.94 11.63
CA THR A 153 0.12 24.52 10.70
C THR A 153 1.36 24.20 11.52
N LEU A 154 1.48 22.96 11.97
CA LEU A 154 2.72 22.47 12.56
C LEU A 154 3.79 22.39 11.46
N PRO A 155 5.05 22.76 11.75
CA PRO A 155 6.13 22.61 10.79
C PRO A 155 6.27 21.12 10.45
N VAL A 156 6.14 20.80 9.17
CA VAL A 156 6.35 19.43 8.69
C VAL A 156 7.85 19.22 8.55
N PRO A 157 8.43 18.18 9.18
CA PRO A 157 9.85 17.90 9.05
C PRO A 157 10.20 17.63 7.57
N SER A 158 11.29 18.20 7.10
CA SER A 158 11.77 17.98 5.74
C SER A 158 12.21 16.52 5.57
N LEU A 159 11.58 15.82 4.63
CA LEU A 159 11.85 14.42 4.31
C LEU A 159 12.74 14.36 3.08
N SER A 160 14.06 14.36 3.26
CA SER A 160 15.00 14.19 2.15
C SER A 160 15.71 12.84 2.25
N VAL A 161 15.33 11.93 1.37
CA VAL A 161 15.96 10.61 1.24
C VAL A 161 16.98 10.66 0.11
N SER A 162 18.23 10.27 0.38
CA SER A 162 19.30 10.25 -0.65
C SER A 162 19.45 8.90 -1.35
N GLN A 163 19.00 7.82 -0.71
CA GLN A 163 19.07 6.45 -1.23
C GLN A 163 17.76 5.72 -0.91
N PRO A 164 17.29 4.81 -1.78
CA PRO A 164 16.09 4.05 -1.49
C PRO A 164 16.26 3.22 -0.21
N GLU A 165 15.27 3.30 0.68
CA GLU A 165 15.20 2.54 1.91
C GLU A 165 13.89 1.74 1.92
N ALA A 166 13.93 0.52 2.44
CA ALA A 166 12.75 -0.33 2.54
C ALA A 166 12.71 -1.14 3.82
N VAL A 167 11.50 -1.48 4.25
CA VAL A 167 11.24 -2.44 5.31
C VAL A 167 10.17 -3.41 4.83
N CYS A 168 10.49 -4.71 4.85
CA CYS A 168 9.59 -5.78 4.48
C CYS A 168 9.12 -6.53 5.73
N LEU A 169 7.82 -6.80 5.80
CA LEU A 169 7.18 -7.45 6.93
C LEU A 169 6.21 -8.52 6.44
N SER A 170 6.06 -9.57 7.24
CA SER A 170 4.99 -10.54 7.01
C SER A 170 3.60 -9.86 7.06
N PRO A 171 2.60 -10.41 6.35
CA PRO A 171 1.24 -9.84 6.30
C PRO A 171 0.58 -9.70 7.68
N ASP A 172 0.86 -10.63 8.60
CA ASP A 172 0.32 -10.61 9.95
C ASP A 172 0.93 -9.49 10.82
N SER A 173 2.25 -9.31 10.73
CA SER A 173 2.95 -8.20 11.39
C SER A 173 2.46 -6.85 10.88
N PHE A 174 2.37 -6.71 9.55
CA PHE A 174 1.85 -5.51 8.91
C PHE A 174 0.40 -5.22 9.32
N GLY A 175 -0.47 -6.24 9.30
CA GLY A 175 -1.87 -6.07 9.70
C GLY A 175 -2.05 -5.60 11.15
N SER A 176 -1.13 -5.95 12.04
CA SER A 176 -1.20 -5.61 13.46
C SER A 176 -0.55 -4.26 13.81
N HIS A 177 0.50 -3.87 13.09
CA HIS A 177 1.36 -2.74 13.46
C HIS A 177 1.63 -1.74 12.34
N GLY A 178 1.23 -2.02 11.11
CA GLY A 178 1.69 -1.31 9.93
C GLY A 178 3.18 -1.57 9.67
N ALA A 179 3.82 -0.67 8.95
CA ALA A 179 5.26 -0.71 8.70
C ALA A 179 5.91 0.62 9.11
N THR A 180 6.93 0.58 9.96
CA THR A 180 7.72 1.78 10.30
C THR A 180 9.07 1.72 9.63
N LEU A 181 9.35 2.71 8.80
CA LEU A 181 10.64 2.95 8.16
C LEU A 181 11.38 4.06 8.92
N ARG A 182 12.70 3.96 9.04
CA ARG A 182 13.55 5.01 9.60
C ARG A 182 14.30 5.67 8.46
N LEU A 183 14.14 6.98 8.33
CA LEU A 183 14.78 7.77 7.29
C LEU A 183 16.01 8.50 7.84
N GLY A 184 17.16 8.27 7.22
CA GLY A 184 18.40 8.99 7.49
C GLY A 184 18.96 8.80 8.91
N ALA A 185 20.03 9.55 9.20
CA ALA A 185 20.76 9.42 10.47
C ALA A 185 20.07 10.09 11.67
N GLU A 186 19.18 11.07 11.40
CA GLU A 186 18.54 11.86 12.46
C GLU A 186 17.36 11.15 13.15
N GLY A 187 17.00 9.94 12.72
CA GLY A 187 16.02 9.12 13.42
C GLY A 187 14.56 9.45 13.08
N THR A 188 14.32 10.22 12.02
CA THR A 188 12.98 10.43 11.46
C THR A 188 12.35 9.09 11.15
N ARG A 189 11.11 8.91 11.60
CA ARG A 189 10.33 7.69 11.38
C ARG A 189 9.13 8.00 10.50
N VAL A 190 8.91 7.16 9.52
CA VAL A 190 7.71 7.17 8.68
C VAL A 190 6.94 5.89 8.94
N TRP A 191 5.64 6.03 9.17
CA TRP A 191 4.77 4.91 9.49
C TRP A 191 3.68 4.78 8.44
N LEU A 192 3.73 3.68 7.70
CA LEU A 192 2.64 3.20 6.87
C LEU A 192 1.65 2.47 7.79
N HIS A 193 0.49 3.09 8.04
CA HIS A 193 -0.56 2.55 8.90
C HIS A 193 -1.79 2.17 8.09
N THR A 194 -2.57 1.23 8.59
CA THR A 194 -3.85 0.85 7.98
C THR A 194 -4.98 1.78 8.42
N GLU A 195 -6.12 1.73 7.74
CA GLU A 195 -7.28 2.59 7.99
C GLU A 195 -7.91 2.42 9.38
N TYR A 196 -7.73 1.26 10.00
CA TYR A 196 -8.26 0.95 11.33
C TYR A 196 -7.31 1.35 12.47
N MET A 197 -6.12 1.86 12.16
CA MET A 197 -5.16 2.32 13.16
C MET A 197 -5.36 3.80 13.48
N THR A 198 -5.28 4.15 14.77
CA THR A 198 -5.33 5.55 15.20
C THR A 198 -3.93 6.15 15.23
N VAL A 199 -3.75 7.29 14.55
CA VAL A 199 -2.49 8.04 14.59
C VAL A 199 -2.32 8.67 15.98
N GLY A 200 -1.35 8.16 16.74
CA GLY A 200 -1.09 8.60 18.11
C GLY A 200 -0.47 10.00 18.19
N THR A 201 -0.44 10.56 19.39
CA THR A 201 0.21 11.85 19.65
C THR A 201 1.70 11.82 19.29
N GLY A 202 2.17 12.84 18.58
CA GLY A 202 3.57 12.95 18.13
C GLY A 202 3.84 12.32 16.76
N TRP A 203 2.80 11.88 16.05
CA TRP A 203 2.85 11.59 14.61
C TRP A 203 2.10 12.68 13.86
N VAL A 204 2.63 13.09 12.71
CA VAL A 204 2.02 14.07 11.80
C VAL A 204 1.55 13.34 10.55
N PRO A 205 0.24 13.27 10.26
CA PRO A 205 -0.26 12.62 9.05
C PRO A 205 0.13 13.45 7.82
N ILE A 206 0.68 12.78 6.81
CA ILE A 206 1.10 13.39 5.55
C ILE A 206 0.31 12.88 4.35
N ALA A 207 -0.27 11.70 4.49
CA ALA A 207 -1.20 11.09 3.54
C ALA A 207 -2.21 10.24 4.31
N GLN A 208 -3.19 9.65 3.62
CA GLN A 208 -4.25 8.87 4.26
C GLN A 208 -3.73 7.72 5.15
N ASN A 209 -2.63 7.08 4.73
CA ASN A 209 -2.06 5.91 5.37
C ASN A 209 -0.61 6.14 5.82
N ILE A 210 -0.13 7.38 5.81
CA ILE A 210 1.27 7.68 6.13
C ILE A 210 1.33 8.81 7.16
N ALA A 211 2.08 8.55 8.22
CA ALA A 211 2.39 9.55 9.23
C ALA A 211 3.90 9.61 9.52
N VAL A 212 4.38 10.76 9.94
CA VAL A 212 5.80 11.04 10.18
C VAL A 212 6.04 11.49 11.61
N LYS A 213 7.18 11.08 12.16
CA LYS A 213 7.66 11.50 13.47
C LYS A 213 9.14 11.82 13.41
N ALA A 214 9.49 13.09 13.68
CA ALA A 214 10.85 13.52 13.94
C ALA A 214 11.27 13.19 15.39
#